data_AF-A0A418QC58-F1
#
_entry.id   AF-A0A418QC58-F1
#
_cell.length_a   1.000
_cell.length_b   1.000
_cell.length_c   1.000
_cell.angle_alpha   90.00
_cell.angle_beta   90.00
_cell.angle_gamma   90.00
#
_symmetry.space_group_name_H-M   'P 1'
#
loop_
_entity.id
_entity.type
_entity.pdbx_description
1 polymer ?
#
loop_
_entity_poly.entity_id
_entity_poly.type
_entity_poly.pdbx_seq_one_letter_code
_entity_poly.pdbx_strand_id
1 'polypeptide(L)'
;PWPGTTTESRESLEAGHLALIGERLLRAALAREESRGGHHRTDFPREAASAVHSVQSRALGDAVARVPVGVPEARAAVLGSSA
;
A
#
# COMPACT_ATOMS: atom_id res chain seq x y z
N PRO A 1 24.13 24.45 26.06
CA PRO A 1 23.16 23.34 26.23
C PRO A 1 22.24 23.26 25.01
N TRP A 2 22.38 22.22 24.20
CA TRP A 2 21.44 21.97 23.11
C TRP A 2 20.06 21.66 23.71
N PRO A 3 18.96 22.26 23.22
CA PRO A 3 17.64 21.92 23.73
C PRO A 3 17.39 20.44 23.42
N GLY A 4 17.09 19.67 24.47
CA GLY A 4 16.72 18.27 24.34
C GLY A 4 15.45 18.19 23.51
N THR A 5 15.60 17.85 22.23
CA THR A 5 14.50 17.32 21.43
C THR A 5 13.97 16.12 22.20
N THR A 6 12.68 16.11 22.53
CA THR A 6 12.00 14.93 23.05
C THR A 6 12.32 13.76 22.13
N THR A 7 13.27 12.92 22.52
CA THR A 7 13.73 11.82 21.68
C THR A 7 12.58 10.84 21.58
N GLU A 8 12.01 10.67 20.39
CA GLU A 8 11.02 9.62 20.17
C GLU A 8 11.65 8.28 20.56
N SER A 9 10.95 7.54 21.42
CA SER A 9 11.43 6.22 21.84
C SER A 9 11.35 5.26 20.65
N ARG A 10 12.15 4.18 20.70
CA ARG A 10 12.10 3.14 19.65
C ARG A 10 10.68 2.59 19.48
N GLU A 11 9.99 2.38 20.60
CA GLU A 11 8.62 1.88 20.65
C GLU A 11 7.64 2.85 19.98
N SER A 12 7.84 4.16 20.14
CA SER A 12 7.00 5.20 19.52
C SER A 12 7.16 5.19 17.99
N LEU A 13 8.40 5.06 17.51
CA LEU A 13 8.69 4.95 16.07
C LEU A 13 8.16 3.65 15.46
N GLU A 14 8.31 2.52 16.16
CA GLU A 14 7.77 1.22 15.74
C GLU A 14 6.23 1.25 15.65
N ALA A 15 5.56 1.84 16.65
CA ALA A 15 4.12 2.02 16.63
C ALA A 15 3.66 2.89 15.45
N GLY A 16 4.37 3.98 15.16
CA GLY A 16 4.10 4.84 14.00
C GLY A 16 4.24 4.09 12.67
N HIS A 17 5.27 3.25 12.52
CA HIS A 17 5.43 2.42 11.33
C HIS A 17 4.32 1.37 11.18
N LEU A 18 3.93 0.70 12.26
CA LEU A 18 2.83 -0.27 12.23
C LEU A 18 1.51 0.40 11.88
N ALA A 19 1.23 1.60 12.41
CA ALA A 19 0.05 2.37 12.05
C ALA A 19 0.03 2.73 10.56
N LEU A 20 1.15 3.22 10.03
CA LEU A 20 1.30 3.54 8.61
C LEU A 20 1.11 2.31 7.71
N ILE A 21 1.72 1.17 8.06
CA ILE A 21 1.58 -0.08 7.32
C ILE A 21 0.13 -0.57 7.36
N GLY A 22 -0.50 -0.53 8.53
CA GLY A 22 -1.89 -0.94 8.72
C GLY A 22 -2.85 -0.12 7.87
N GLU A 23 -2.69 1.21 7.86
CA GLU A 23 -3.50 2.11 7.03
C GLU A 23 -3.35 1.78 5.54
N ARG A 24 -2.11 1.62 5.06
CA ARG A 24 -1.84 1.29 3.65
C ARG A 24 -2.38 -0.09 3.27
N LEU A 25 -2.29 -1.07 4.17
CA LEU A 25 -2.88 -2.40 3.98
C LEU A 25 -4.41 -2.33 3.85
N LEU A 26 -5.08 -1.59 4.74
CA LEU A 26 -6.54 -1.43 4.71
C LEU A 26 -7.01 -0.72 3.43
N ARG A 27 -6.33 0.34 3.00
CA ARG A 27 -6.64 1.02 1.73
C ARG A 27 -6.54 0.09 0.54
N ALA A 28 -5.46 -0.71 0.46
CA ALA A 28 -5.29 -1.68 -0.62
C ALA A 28 -6.37 -2.77 -0.60
N ALA A 29 -6.75 -3.25 0.58
CA ALA A 29 -7.80 -4.25 0.75
C ALA A 29 -9.19 -3.72 0.33
N LEU A 30 -9.54 -2.50 0.74
CA LEU A 30 -10.82 -1.86 0.40
C LEU A 30 -10.94 -1.57 -1.10
N ALA A 31 -9.87 -1.07 -1.73
CA ALA A 31 -9.83 -0.79 -3.17
C ALA A 31 -9.83 -2.05 -4.06
N ARG A 32 -9.58 -3.22 -3.48
CA ARG A 32 -9.52 -4.51 -4.19
C ARG A 32 -10.89 -5.20 -4.14
N GLU A 33 -11.63 -5.06 -5.22
CA GLU A 33 -12.97 -5.66 -5.41
C GLU A 33 -12.90 -7.09 -5.98
N GLU A 34 -12.16 -7.98 -5.32
CA GLU A 34 -12.11 -9.41 -5.65
C GLU A 34 -11.61 -10.21 -4.43
N SER A 35 -11.81 -11.52 -4.46
CA SER A 35 -11.15 -12.46 -3.54
C SER A 35 -10.11 -13.24 -4.32
N ARG A 36 -8.85 -13.21 -3.89
CA ARG A 36 -7.73 -13.91 -4.54
C ARG A 36 -6.68 -14.31 -3.52
N GLY A 37 -6.30 -15.59 -3.50
CA GLY A 37 -5.31 -16.11 -2.57
C GLY A 37 -5.69 -15.83 -1.11
N GLY A 38 -4.78 -15.25 -0.33
CA GLY A 38 -5.00 -14.93 1.09
C GLY A 38 -5.92 -13.73 1.37
N HIS A 39 -6.37 -12.99 0.35
CA HIS A 39 -7.33 -11.89 0.50
C HIS A 39 -8.74 -12.37 0.13
N HIS A 40 -9.63 -12.43 1.11
CA HIS A 40 -11.02 -12.84 0.95
C HIS A 40 -11.98 -11.71 1.32
N ARG A 41 -13.02 -11.53 0.50
CA ARG A 41 -14.07 -10.53 0.64
C ARG A 41 -15.43 -11.16 0.33
N THR A 42 -16.36 -11.08 1.27
CA THR A 42 -17.70 -11.67 1.11
C THR A 42 -18.57 -10.91 0.10
N ASP A 43 -18.33 -9.60 -0.07
CA ASP A 43 -18.97 -8.73 -1.04
C ASP A 43 -18.37 -8.85 -2.46
N PHE A 44 -17.15 -9.38 -2.58
CA PHE A 44 -16.50 -9.72 -3.85
C PHE A 44 -15.85 -11.11 -3.79
N PRO A 45 -16.65 -12.19 -3.78
CA PRO A 45 -16.16 -13.54 -3.44
C PRO A 45 -15.36 -14.23 -4.55
N ARG A 46 -15.36 -13.70 -5.77
CA ARG A 46 -14.66 -14.30 -6.92
C ARG A 46 -13.39 -13.54 -7.27
N GLU A 47 -12.48 -14.22 -7.93
CA GLU A 47 -11.34 -13.63 -8.60
C GLU A 47 -11.79 -12.78 -9.80
N ALA A 48 -11.12 -11.66 -10.03
CA ALA A 48 -11.27 -10.90 -11.26
C ALA A 48 -10.65 -11.66 -12.46
N ALA A 49 -11.11 -11.37 -13.68
CA ALA A 49 -10.62 -12.04 -14.89
C ALA A 49 -9.11 -11.84 -15.14
N SER A 50 -8.54 -10.73 -14.66
CA SER A 50 -7.11 -10.43 -14.82
C SER A 50 -6.51 -10.03 -13.49
N ALA A 51 -5.32 -10.55 -13.21
CA ALA A 51 -4.60 -10.24 -11.98
C ALA A 51 -3.95 -8.85 -12.07
N VAL A 52 -4.08 -8.09 -10.99
CA VAL A 52 -3.42 -6.79 -10.81
C VAL A 52 -2.75 -6.71 -9.44
N HIS A 53 -1.63 -5.99 -9.36
CA HIS A 53 -1.00 -5.54 -8.13
C HIS A 53 -1.66 -4.24 -7.63
N SER A 54 -1.87 -4.14 -6.33
CA SER A 54 -2.16 -2.86 -5.65
C SER A 54 -0.86 -2.15 -5.34
N VAL A 55 -0.67 -0.93 -5.82
CA VAL A 55 0.57 -0.15 -5.68
C VAL A 55 0.28 1.16 -4.97
N GLN A 56 1.06 1.46 -3.94
CA GLN A 56 1.00 2.70 -3.17
C GLN A 56 2.41 3.26 -3.00
N SER A 57 2.54 4.58 -3.00
CA SER A 57 3.80 5.29 -2.78
C SER A 57 3.52 6.65 -2.14
N ARG A 58 4.56 7.30 -1.61
CA ARG A 58 4.44 8.68 -1.10
C ARG A 58 4.01 9.66 -2.20
N ALA A 59 4.46 9.45 -3.44
CA ALA A 59 4.09 10.29 -4.58
C ALA A 59 2.60 10.17 -4.96
N LEU A 60 1.99 9.00 -4.70
CA LEU A 60 0.56 8.76 -4.91
C LEU A 60 -0.31 9.24 -3.75
N GLY A 61 0.29 9.75 -2.67
CA GLY A 61 -0.43 10.13 -1.45
C GLY A 61 -1.23 8.96 -0.88
N ASP A 62 -2.55 9.09 -0.90
CA ASP A 62 -3.51 8.10 -0.39
C ASP A 62 -4.12 7.20 -1.48
N ALA A 63 -3.74 7.41 -2.76
CA ALA A 63 -4.26 6.63 -3.87
C ALA A 63 -3.67 5.21 -3.92
N VAL A 64 -4.51 4.25 -4.29
CA VAL A 64 -4.12 2.87 -4.59
C VAL A 64 -4.18 2.68 -6.10
N ALA A 65 -3.01 2.61 -6.74
CA ALA A 65 -2.92 2.32 -8.15
C ALA A 65 -3.03 0.81 -8.43
N ARG A 66 -3.55 0.46 -9.60
CA ARG A 66 -3.70 -0.92 -10.06
C ARG A 66 -2.78 -1.16 -11.24
N VAL A 67 -1.85 -2.10 -11.10
CA VAL A 67 -0.87 -2.43 -12.14
C VAL A 67 -1.08 -3.88 -12.59
N PRO A 68 -1.34 -4.15 -13.88
CA PRO A 68 -1.47 -5.51 -14.38
C PRO A 68 -0.24 -6.36 -14.06
N VAL A 69 -0.48 -7.60 -13.62
CA VAL A 69 0.59 -8.57 -13.39
C VAL A 69 1.21 -8.95 -14.74
N GLY A 70 2.55 -8.99 -14.81
CA GLY A 70 3.27 -9.37 -16.02
C GLY A 70 3.45 -8.25 -17.05
N VAL A 71 3.14 -7.00 -16.70
CA VAL A 71 3.27 -5.81 -17.57
C VAL A 71 4.19 -4.76 -16.91
N PRO A 72 5.53 -4.91 -17.02
CA PRO A 72 6.51 -4.08 -16.30
C PRO A 72 6.39 -2.57 -16.56
N GLU A 73 6.07 -2.18 -17.79
CA GLU A 73 5.90 -0.79 -18.22
C GLU A 73 4.76 -0.08 -17.49
N ALA A 74 3.69 -0.81 -17.14
CA ALA A 74 2.55 -0.25 -16.41
C ALA A 74 2.93 0.14 -14.97
N ARG A 75 3.93 -0.53 -14.38
CA ARG A 75 4.44 -0.18 -13.04
C ARG A 75 5.20 1.14 -13.06
N ALA A 76 6.05 1.36 -14.07
CA ALA A 76 6.86 2.58 -14.20
C ALA A 76 5.97 3.82 -14.41
N ALA A 77 4.90 3.69 -15.19
CA ALA A 77 3.93 4.76 -15.40
C ALA A 77 3.22 5.20 -14.11
N VAL A 78 3.00 4.27 -13.17
CA VAL A 78 2.29 4.52 -11.91
C VAL A 78 3.16 5.12 -10.82
N LEU A 79 4.42 4.70 -10.73
CA LEU A 79 5.32 5.13 -9.65
C LEU A 79 6.09 6.42 -9.96
N GLY A 80 6.00 6.89 -11.22
CA GLY A 80 7.00 7.80 -11.77
C GLY A 80 8.34 7.07 -11.91
N SER A 81 9.19 7.50 -12.85
CA SER A 81 10.57 7.00 -12.89
C SER A 81 11.22 7.44 -11.58
N SER A 82 11.41 6.51 -10.63
CA SER A 82 12.29 6.79 -9.49
C SER A 82 13.67 7.07 -10.07
N ALA A 83 14.12 8.31 -9.92
CA ALA A 83 15.54 8.65 -10.00
C ALA A 83 16.30 7.96 -8.87
#